data_AF-A0A1V1NS05-F1
#
_entry.id   AF-A0A1V1NS05-F1
#
_cell.length_a   1.000
_cell.length_b   1.000
_cell.length_c   1.000
_cell.angle_alpha   90.00
_cell.angle_beta   90.00
_cell.angle_gamma   90.00
#
_symmetry.space_group_name_H-M   'P 1'
#
loop_
_entity.id
_entity.type
_entity.pdbx_description
1 polymer ?
#
loop_
_entity_poly.entity_id
_entity_poly.type
_entity_poly.pdbx_seq_one_letter_code
_entity_poly.pdbx_strand_id
1 'polypeptide(L)'
;MKYVLTGFGIKNLLNILIAFLINSDEIKNRIQFFTDGHTILNNAILSCFDWHHNIGIILDWFHLSKKCKERLSSGLKGRKIRNEVLRHLMPLLWNGLTDDAIEYLENLDIMLIKDQSHILKLIEYLKRNQSYIPCYSVRKKLGLRNSSNVGEKMNDLIISERQKHNGMSWSKDGSICLAGLTALIKNNESERWFADDYLEFKLAA
;
A
#
# COMPACT_ATOMS: atom_id res chain seq x y z
N MET A 1 11.52 1.30 15.33
CA MET A 1 11.79 2.62 14.72
C MET A 1 10.79 2.94 13.62
N LYS A 2 10.24 4.16 13.62
CA LYS A 2 9.17 4.61 12.71
C LYS A 2 9.22 6.14 12.62
N TYR A 3 9.18 6.69 11.41
CA TYR A 3 9.00 8.11 11.16
C TYR A 3 7.84 8.30 10.18
N VAL A 4 7.01 9.32 10.37
CA VAL A 4 5.84 9.59 9.54
C VAL A 4 6.03 10.84 8.70
N LEU A 5 5.92 10.67 7.39
CA LEU A 5 5.93 11.77 6.43
C LEU A 5 4.52 12.00 5.90
N THR A 6 4.19 13.26 5.68
CA THR A 6 2.93 13.69 5.08
C THR A 6 3.22 14.77 4.05
N GLY A 7 2.38 14.86 3.02
CA GLY A 7 2.58 15.80 1.93
C GLY A 7 1.38 15.84 1.00
N PHE A 8 1.18 16.99 0.35
CA PHE A 8 0.10 17.14 -0.61
C PHE A 8 0.50 16.56 -1.98
N GLY A 9 -0.12 15.43 -2.33
CA GLY A 9 0.09 14.76 -3.60
C GLY A 9 1.39 13.95 -3.66
N ILE A 10 1.43 13.02 -4.61
CA ILE A 10 2.49 12.01 -4.72
C ILE A 10 3.85 12.67 -4.97
N LYS A 11 3.94 13.61 -5.91
CA LYS A 11 5.21 14.29 -6.26
C LYS A 11 5.86 14.96 -5.04
N ASN A 12 5.08 15.73 -4.28
CA ASN A 12 5.60 16.44 -3.12
C ASN A 12 6.03 15.45 -2.02
N LEU A 13 5.23 14.41 -1.77
CA LEU A 13 5.56 13.40 -0.77
C LEU A 13 6.84 12.62 -1.14
N LEU A 14 7.06 12.30 -2.41
CA LEU A 14 8.28 11.65 -2.87
C LEU A 14 9.50 12.57 -2.73
N ASN A 15 9.38 13.87 -3.02
CA ASN A 15 10.46 14.83 -2.78
C ASN A 15 10.84 14.91 -1.29
N ILE A 16 9.83 14.98 -0.41
CA ILE A 16 10.05 14.98 1.05
C ILE A 16 10.70 13.67 1.50
N LEU A 17 10.27 12.53 0.94
CA LEU A 17 10.89 11.23 1.23
C LEU A 17 12.37 11.20 0.83
N ILE A 18 12.72 11.70 -0.35
CA ILE A 18 14.13 11.77 -0.79
C ILE A 18 14.95 12.65 0.16
N ALA A 19 14.45 13.85 0.48
CA ALA A 19 15.11 14.73 1.44
C ALA A 19 15.31 14.05 2.80
N PHE A 20 14.29 13.32 3.28
CA PHE A 20 14.36 12.58 4.53
C PHE A 20 15.42 11.48 4.47
N LEU A 21 15.43 10.67 3.41
CA LEU A 21 16.40 9.58 3.25
C LEU A 21 17.85 10.08 3.17
N ILE A 22 18.08 11.23 2.55
CA ILE A 22 19.40 11.87 2.49
C ILE A 22 19.80 12.39 3.87
N ASN A 23 18.91 13.15 4.53
CA ASN A 23 19.18 13.74 5.84
C ASN A 23 19.42 12.69 6.94
N SER A 24 18.74 11.54 6.83
CA SER A 24 18.85 10.44 7.80
C SER A 24 19.96 9.42 7.50
N ASP A 25 20.72 9.59 6.41
CA ASP A 25 21.72 8.63 5.91
C ASP A 25 21.11 7.23 5.64
N GLU A 26 19.82 7.19 5.30
CA GLU A 26 19.06 5.97 4.99
C GLU A 26 19.04 5.66 3.48
N ILE A 27 19.49 6.59 2.64
CA ILE A 27 19.49 6.43 1.18
C ILE A 27 20.39 5.27 0.70
N LYS A 28 21.35 4.83 1.52
CA LYS A 28 22.21 3.67 1.25
C LYS A 28 21.50 2.33 1.41
N ASN A 29 20.38 2.31 2.14
CA ASN A 29 19.62 1.10 2.41
C ASN A 29 18.67 0.76 1.26
N ARG A 30 18.21 -0.50 1.21
CA ARG A 30 17.17 -0.90 0.27
C ARG A 30 15.86 -0.16 0.57
N ILE A 31 15.30 0.49 -0.43
CA ILE A 31 14.00 1.16 -0.31
C ILE A 31 12.89 0.21 -0.79
N GLN A 32 12.00 -0.17 0.10
CA GLN A 32 10.88 -1.08 -0.21
C GLN A 32 9.53 -0.38 -0.04
N PHE A 33 8.84 -0.18 -1.16
CA PHE A 33 7.49 0.35 -1.19
C PHE A 33 6.46 -0.79 -1.09
N PHE A 34 5.38 -0.53 -0.36
CA PHE A 34 4.18 -1.37 -0.31
C PHE A 34 3.02 -0.55 -0.86
N THR A 35 2.42 -1.00 -1.96
CA THR A 35 1.38 -0.25 -2.68
C THR A 35 0.12 -1.09 -2.87
N ASP A 36 -0.99 -0.45 -3.25
CA ASP A 36 -2.28 -1.11 -3.55
C ASP A 36 -2.37 -1.63 -5.00
N GLY A 37 -1.30 -1.50 -5.77
CA GLY A 37 -1.24 -1.88 -7.19
C GLY A 37 -1.83 -0.84 -8.14
N HIS A 38 -1.94 0.43 -7.71
CA HIS A 38 -2.34 1.53 -8.57
C HIS A 38 -1.20 1.96 -9.52
N THR A 39 -1.44 1.88 -10.83
CA THR A 39 -0.42 2.10 -11.87
C THR A 39 0.24 3.46 -11.79
N ILE A 40 -0.54 4.53 -11.56
CA ILE A 40 -0.02 5.90 -11.52
C ILE A 40 0.96 6.07 -10.35
N LEU A 41 0.68 5.44 -9.20
CA LEU A 41 1.55 5.51 -8.02
C LEU A 41 2.85 4.75 -8.27
N ASN A 42 2.74 3.51 -8.78
CA ASN A 42 3.91 2.69 -9.07
C ASN A 42 4.81 3.37 -10.13
N ASN A 43 4.24 3.91 -11.20
CA ASN A 43 5.00 4.65 -12.20
C ASN A 43 5.68 5.90 -11.62
N ALA A 44 4.96 6.67 -10.79
CA ALA A 44 5.55 7.84 -10.14
C ALA A 44 6.73 7.49 -9.23
N ILE A 45 6.63 6.39 -8.47
CA ILE A 45 7.73 5.88 -7.63
C ILE A 45 8.92 5.48 -8.51
N LEU A 46 8.70 4.65 -9.53
CA LEU A 46 9.77 4.16 -10.39
C LEU A 46 10.48 5.28 -11.14
N SER A 47 9.73 6.26 -11.67
CA SER A 47 10.30 7.43 -12.32
C SER A 47 11.04 8.35 -11.36
N CYS A 48 10.59 8.48 -10.11
CA CYS A 48 11.23 9.34 -9.11
C CYS A 48 12.54 8.75 -8.56
N PHE A 49 12.71 7.43 -8.62
CA PHE A 49 13.84 6.69 -8.09
C PHE A 49 14.62 5.92 -9.18
N ASP A 50 14.52 6.33 -10.44
CA ASP A 50 15.22 5.70 -11.56
C ASP A 50 16.76 5.70 -11.39
N TRP A 51 17.28 6.71 -10.68
CA TRP A 51 18.66 6.88 -10.28
C TRP A 51 19.10 6.00 -9.09
N HIS A 52 18.18 5.30 -8.42
CA HIS A 52 18.48 4.48 -7.24
C HIS A 52 18.18 2.99 -7.50
N HIS A 53 19.24 2.20 -7.67
CA HIS A 53 19.12 0.80 -8.10
C HIS A 53 18.57 -0.17 -7.04
N ASN A 54 18.67 0.14 -5.75
CA ASN A 54 18.24 -0.77 -4.67
C ASN A 54 16.81 -0.46 -4.16
N ILE A 55 15.87 -0.36 -5.10
CA ILE A 55 14.46 -0.13 -4.84
C ILE A 55 13.63 -1.39 -5.09
N GLY A 56 12.46 -1.50 -4.48
CA GLY A 56 11.43 -2.45 -4.88
C GLY A 56 10.03 -1.97 -4.56
N ILE A 57 9.07 -2.45 -5.35
CA ILE A 57 7.63 -2.28 -5.09
C ILE A 57 7.04 -3.67 -4.83
N ILE A 58 6.26 -3.79 -3.78
CA ILE A 58 5.48 -4.98 -3.46
C ILE A 58 4.02 -4.59 -3.38
N LEU A 59 3.18 -5.34 -4.09
CA LEU A 59 1.75 -5.28 -3.92
C LEU A 59 1.43 -5.78 -2.50
N ASP A 60 0.82 -4.91 -1.72
CA ASP A 60 0.42 -5.19 -0.36
C ASP A 60 -0.53 -6.39 -0.28
N TRP A 61 -0.23 -7.35 0.61
CA TRP A 61 -1.02 -8.57 0.76
C TRP A 61 -2.47 -8.32 1.18
N PHE A 62 -2.70 -7.35 2.07
CA PHE A 62 -4.06 -7.00 2.49
C PHE A 62 -4.86 -6.42 1.32
N HIS A 63 -4.27 -5.51 0.54
CA HIS A 63 -4.93 -4.91 -0.63
C HIS A 63 -5.19 -5.94 -1.73
N LEU A 64 -4.25 -6.85 -2.00
CA LEU A 64 -4.45 -7.98 -2.90
C LEU A 64 -5.61 -8.87 -2.43
N SER A 65 -5.58 -9.33 -1.18
CA SER A 65 -6.62 -10.18 -0.60
C SER A 65 -8.00 -9.50 -0.62
N LYS A 66 -8.05 -8.20 -0.30
CA LYS A 66 -9.25 -7.38 -0.33
C LYS A 66 -9.82 -7.29 -1.75
N LYS A 67 -8.98 -6.98 -2.75
CA LYS A 67 -9.40 -6.89 -4.16
C LYS A 67 -9.97 -8.21 -4.65
N CYS A 68 -9.34 -9.35 -4.33
CA CYS A 68 -9.86 -10.67 -4.67
C CYS A 68 -11.25 -10.90 -4.05
N LYS A 69 -11.41 -10.63 -2.75
CA LYS A 69 -12.70 -10.78 -2.06
C LYS A 69 -13.80 -9.93 -2.67
N GLU A 70 -13.52 -8.65 -2.94
CA GLU A 70 -14.47 -7.71 -3.54
C GLU A 70 -14.90 -8.17 -4.94
N ARG A 71 -13.93 -8.45 -5.82
CA ARG A 71 -14.22 -8.88 -7.20
C ARG A 71 -14.98 -10.20 -7.24
N LEU A 72 -14.56 -11.21 -6.47
CA LEU A 72 -15.24 -12.50 -6.43
C LEU A 72 -16.63 -12.40 -5.79
N SER A 73 -16.84 -11.53 -4.80
CA SER A 73 -18.17 -11.31 -4.22
C SER A 73 -19.15 -10.69 -5.21
N SER A 74 -18.68 -9.81 -6.08
CA SER A 74 -19.48 -9.27 -7.17
C SER A 74 -19.64 -10.25 -8.33
N GLY A 75 -18.62 -11.04 -8.65
CA GLY A 75 -18.58 -11.92 -9.82
C GLY A 75 -19.22 -13.29 -9.65
N LEU A 76 -19.32 -13.84 -8.43
CA LEU A 76 -19.81 -15.21 -8.19
C LEU A 76 -21.22 -15.26 -7.59
N LYS A 77 -21.91 -16.40 -7.78
CA LYS A 77 -23.26 -16.68 -7.25
C LYS A 77 -23.22 -17.04 -5.76
N GLY A 78 -22.90 -16.05 -4.93
CA GLY A 78 -23.08 -16.13 -3.49
C GLY A 78 -21.84 -16.52 -2.68
N ARG A 79 -22.00 -16.45 -1.35
CA ARG A 79 -20.88 -16.47 -0.40
C ARG A 79 -20.16 -17.81 -0.29
N LYS A 80 -20.88 -18.94 -0.38
CA LYS A 80 -20.29 -20.30 -0.24
C LYS A 80 -19.31 -20.57 -1.39
N ILE A 81 -19.79 -20.43 -2.63
CA ILE A 81 -18.99 -20.54 -3.86
C ILE A 81 -17.77 -19.61 -3.81
N ARG A 82 -17.99 -18.32 -3.49
CA ARG A 82 -16.89 -17.35 -3.35
C ARG A 82 -15.81 -17.81 -2.36
N ASN A 83 -16.21 -18.34 -1.21
CA ASN A 83 -15.26 -18.79 -0.20
C ASN A 83 -14.48 -20.04 -0.64
N GLU A 84 -15.10 -20.94 -1.41
CA GLU A 84 -14.42 -22.10 -2.01
C GLU A 84 -13.39 -21.67 -3.05
N VAL A 85 -13.75 -20.73 -3.93
CA VAL A 85 -12.82 -20.14 -4.90
C VAL A 85 -11.65 -19.46 -4.19
N LEU A 86 -11.92 -18.67 -3.15
CA LEU A 86 -10.86 -18.04 -2.34
C LEU A 86 -9.95 -19.06 -1.65
N ARG A 87 -10.46 -20.22 -1.24
CA ARG A 87 -9.67 -21.26 -0.57
C ARG A 87 -8.57 -21.82 -1.49
N HIS A 88 -8.82 -21.85 -2.80
CA HIS A 88 -7.84 -22.29 -3.80
C HIS A 88 -6.97 -21.13 -4.30
N LEU A 89 -7.58 -19.96 -4.55
CA LEU A 89 -6.88 -18.80 -5.10
C LEU A 89 -5.84 -18.20 -4.13
N MET A 90 -6.16 -18.11 -2.83
CA MET A 90 -5.29 -17.43 -1.86
C MET A 90 -3.95 -18.15 -1.64
N PRO A 91 -3.87 -19.49 -1.53
CA PRO A 91 -2.60 -20.20 -1.48
C PRO A 91 -1.69 -19.97 -2.70
N LEU A 92 -2.25 -19.91 -3.92
CA LEU A 92 -1.48 -19.63 -5.13
C LEU A 92 -0.82 -18.25 -5.04
N LEU A 93 -1.63 -17.22 -4.79
CA LEU A 93 -1.15 -15.84 -4.66
C LEU A 93 -0.19 -15.66 -3.48
N TRP A 94 -0.44 -16.33 -2.33
CA TRP A 94 0.44 -16.29 -1.17
C TRP A 94 1.85 -16.83 -1.47
N ASN A 95 1.96 -17.77 -2.40
CA ASN A 95 3.23 -18.33 -2.83
C ASN A 95 3.80 -17.64 -4.09
N GLY A 96 3.18 -16.57 -4.58
CA GLY A 96 3.64 -15.84 -5.77
C GLY A 96 3.31 -16.54 -7.09
N LEU A 97 2.51 -17.60 -7.07
CA LEU A 97 2.07 -18.38 -8.25
C LEU A 97 0.96 -17.63 -8.98
N THR A 98 1.31 -16.46 -9.53
CA THR A 98 0.36 -15.53 -10.14
C THR A 98 -0.24 -16.07 -11.43
N ASP A 99 0.56 -16.76 -12.25
CA ASP A 99 0.09 -17.38 -13.50
C ASP A 99 -0.91 -18.48 -13.21
N ASP A 100 -0.60 -19.40 -12.29
CA ASP A 100 -1.53 -20.46 -11.84
C ASP A 100 -2.83 -19.87 -11.26
N ALA A 101 -2.73 -18.75 -10.53
CA ALA A 101 -3.88 -18.05 -9.98
C ALA A 101 -4.77 -17.44 -11.08
N ILE A 102 -4.16 -16.93 -12.16
CA ILE A 102 -4.87 -16.41 -13.33
C ILE A 102 -5.54 -17.57 -14.08
N GLU A 103 -4.80 -18.64 -14.37
CA GLU A 103 -5.32 -19.83 -15.05
C GLU A 103 -6.50 -20.44 -14.29
N TYR A 104 -6.41 -20.51 -12.95
CA TYR A 104 -7.51 -20.96 -12.12
C TYR A 104 -8.77 -20.10 -12.26
N LEU A 105 -8.62 -18.77 -12.37
CA LEU A 105 -9.74 -17.84 -12.56
C LEU A 105 -10.33 -17.92 -13.98
N GLU A 106 -9.48 -18.14 -14.99
CA GLU A 106 -9.89 -18.30 -16.40
C GLU A 106 -10.69 -19.59 -16.61
N ASN A 107 -10.40 -20.65 -15.83
CA ASN A 107 -11.06 -21.95 -15.91
C ASN A 107 -12.21 -22.15 -14.88
N LEU A 108 -12.73 -21.08 -14.27
CA LEU A 108 -13.88 -21.19 -13.40
C LEU A 108 -15.12 -21.68 -14.15
N ASP A 109 -15.84 -22.63 -13.58
CA ASP A 109 -17.12 -23.10 -14.13
C ASP A 109 -18.10 -21.93 -14.27
N ILE A 110 -18.58 -21.72 -15.51
CA ILE A 110 -19.51 -20.65 -15.88
C ILE A 110 -20.80 -20.69 -15.07
N MET A 111 -21.20 -21.88 -14.58
CA MET A 111 -22.38 -22.03 -13.74
C MET A 111 -22.25 -21.31 -12.40
N LEU A 112 -21.01 -21.14 -11.90
CA LEU A 112 -20.70 -20.44 -10.65
C LEU A 112 -20.70 -18.92 -10.80
N ILE A 113 -20.61 -18.43 -12.05
CA ILE A 113 -20.38 -17.02 -12.36
C ILE A 113 -21.72 -16.28 -12.50
N LYS A 114 -21.83 -15.18 -11.77
CA LYS A 114 -22.93 -14.22 -11.83
C LYS A 114 -22.62 -13.06 -12.79
N ASP A 115 -21.39 -12.58 -12.77
CA ASP A 115 -20.93 -11.48 -13.62
C ASP A 115 -19.45 -11.71 -14.02
N GLN A 116 -19.26 -12.07 -15.29
CA GLN A 116 -17.94 -12.36 -15.86
C GLN A 116 -17.01 -11.13 -15.84
N SER A 117 -17.55 -9.91 -15.94
CA SER A 117 -16.74 -8.70 -16.01
C SER A 117 -15.91 -8.49 -14.73
N HIS A 118 -16.42 -8.94 -13.57
CA HIS A 118 -15.69 -8.86 -12.31
C HIS A 118 -14.55 -9.87 -12.22
N ILE A 119 -14.68 -11.03 -12.84
CA ILE A 119 -13.62 -12.05 -12.93
C ILE A 119 -12.52 -11.55 -13.88
N LEU A 120 -12.89 -11.04 -15.05
CA LEU A 120 -11.95 -10.47 -16.01
C LEU A 120 -11.16 -9.30 -15.42
N LYS A 121 -11.82 -8.36 -14.72
CA LYS A 121 -11.16 -7.25 -14.02
C LYS A 121 -10.21 -7.71 -12.92
N LEU A 122 -10.46 -8.87 -12.30
CA LEU A 122 -9.53 -9.46 -11.33
C LEU A 122 -8.30 -10.03 -12.04
N ILE A 123 -8.50 -10.78 -13.13
CA ILE A 123 -7.42 -11.31 -13.97
C ILE A 123 -6.53 -10.17 -14.50
N GLU A 124 -7.11 -9.12 -15.06
CA GLU A 124 -6.37 -7.93 -15.54
C GLU A 124 -5.58 -7.25 -14.42
N TYR A 125 -6.16 -7.18 -13.21
CA TYR A 125 -5.49 -6.63 -12.04
C TYR A 125 -4.27 -7.46 -11.63
N LEU A 126 -4.37 -8.79 -11.65
CA LEU A 126 -3.26 -9.71 -11.37
C LEU A 126 -2.18 -9.60 -12.45
N LYS A 127 -2.55 -9.67 -13.74
CA LYS A 127 -1.62 -9.53 -14.88
C LYS A 127 -0.81 -8.24 -14.78
N ARG A 128 -1.49 -7.10 -14.54
CA ARG A 128 -0.81 -5.79 -14.41
C ARG A 128 0.13 -5.70 -13.21
N ASN A 129 -0.13 -6.43 -12.14
CA ASN A 129 0.65 -6.38 -10.91
C ASN A 129 1.57 -7.60 -10.71
N GLN A 130 1.71 -8.47 -11.71
CA GLN A 130 2.44 -9.73 -11.59
C GLN A 130 3.88 -9.53 -11.10
N SER A 131 4.59 -8.52 -11.63
CA SER A 131 5.95 -8.17 -11.20
C SER A 131 6.04 -7.66 -9.75
N TYR A 132 4.91 -7.25 -9.16
CA TYR A 132 4.82 -6.73 -7.80
C TYR A 132 4.27 -7.76 -6.80
N ILE A 133 3.89 -8.96 -7.24
CA ILE A 133 3.39 -10.05 -6.39
C ILE A 133 4.54 -11.01 -6.07
N PRO A 134 5.20 -10.88 -4.89
CA PRO A 134 6.28 -11.78 -4.52
C PRO A 134 5.75 -13.10 -3.95
N CYS A 135 6.66 -14.03 -3.67
CA CYS A 135 6.39 -15.14 -2.77
C CYS A 135 6.25 -14.65 -1.32
N TYR A 136 5.03 -14.27 -0.92
CA TYR A 136 4.75 -13.75 0.43
C TYR A 136 5.08 -14.77 1.53
N SER A 137 4.91 -16.07 1.25
CA SER A 137 5.23 -17.14 2.20
C SER A 137 6.70 -17.17 2.59
N VAL A 138 7.62 -17.04 1.62
CA VAL A 138 9.07 -16.93 1.86
C VAL A 138 9.38 -15.66 2.63
N ARG A 139 8.82 -14.52 2.23
CA ARG A 139 9.02 -13.24 2.94
C ARG A 139 8.60 -13.33 4.40
N LYS A 140 7.46 -13.94 4.70
CA LYS A 140 6.98 -14.15 6.06
C LYS A 140 7.93 -15.05 6.86
N LYS A 141 8.42 -16.14 6.26
CA LYS A 141 9.41 -17.03 6.91
C LYS A 141 10.71 -16.30 7.23
N LEU A 142 11.12 -15.35 6.41
CA LEU A 142 12.31 -14.50 6.61
C LEU A 142 12.07 -13.30 7.53
N GLY A 143 10.88 -13.17 8.14
CA GLY A 143 10.54 -12.02 8.98
C GLY A 143 10.35 -10.69 8.23
N LEU A 144 10.26 -10.73 6.90
CA LEU A 144 10.02 -9.56 6.07
C LEU A 144 8.54 -9.17 6.06
N ARG A 145 8.28 -7.86 5.95
CA ARG A 145 6.91 -7.34 5.88
C ARG A 145 6.24 -7.70 4.55
N ASN A 146 4.95 -7.99 4.62
CA ASN A 146 4.07 -8.22 3.46
C ASN A 146 2.93 -7.22 3.38
N SER A 147 2.82 -6.30 4.34
CA SER A 147 1.79 -5.27 4.31
C SER A 147 2.23 -3.93 4.90
N SER A 148 1.50 -2.89 4.49
CA SER A 148 1.60 -1.49 4.84
C SER A 148 0.75 -1.13 6.07
N ASN A 149 0.31 -2.11 6.88
CA ASN A 149 -0.56 -1.89 8.04
C ASN A 149 -0.08 -0.74 8.95
N VAL A 150 1.23 -0.57 9.10
CA VAL A 150 1.85 0.50 9.88
C VAL A 150 1.60 1.88 9.27
N GLY A 151 1.59 1.98 7.93
CA GLY A 151 1.24 3.18 7.17
C GLY A 151 -0.26 3.43 7.19
N GLU A 152 -1.09 2.41 6.95
CA GLU A 152 -2.56 2.51 7.03
C GLU A 152 -3.00 3.01 8.42
N LYS A 153 -2.44 2.45 9.49
CA LYS A 153 -2.75 2.89 10.86
C LYS A 153 -2.34 4.35 11.11
N MET A 154 -1.28 4.86 10.47
CA MET A 154 -0.91 6.27 10.59
C MET A 154 -1.79 7.18 9.77
N ASN A 155 -2.16 6.76 8.56
CA ASN A 155 -3.16 7.47 7.78
C ASN A 155 -4.47 7.59 8.57
N ASP A 156 -4.86 6.55 9.30
CA ASP A 156 -6.03 6.62 10.19
C ASP A 156 -5.83 7.61 11.33
N LEU A 157 -4.72 7.53 12.07
CA LEU A 157 -4.45 8.41 13.22
C LEU A 157 -4.24 9.89 12.83
N ILE A 158 -3.70 10.16 11.64
CA ILE A 158 -3.35 11.51 11.19
C ILE A 158 -4.48 12.15 10.39
N ILE A 159 -5.20 11.35 9.60
CA ILE A 159 -6.20 11.84 8.62
C ILE A 159 -7.58 11.27 8.91
N SER A 160 -7.78 9.94 8.86
CA SER A 160 -9.14 9.35 8.84
C SER A 160 -9.93 9.58 10.13
N GLU A 161 -9.35 9.37 11.31
CA GLU A 161 -10.01 9.51 12.62
C GLU A 161 -10.64 10.89 12.80
N ARG A 162 -10.03 11.93 12.22
CA ARG A 162 -10.52 13.31 12.36
C ARG A 162 -11.38 13.75 11.19
N GLN A 163 -11.01 13.39 9.96
CA GLN A 163 -11.64 13.93 8.75
C GLN A 163 -12.83 13.10 8.27
N LYS A 164 -12.82 11.76 8.47
CA LYS A 164 -13.87 10.87 7.96
C LYS A 164 -14.94 10.54 9.00
N HIS A 165 -14.57 10.45 10.28
CA HIS A 165 -15.51 9.99 11.31
C HIS A 165 -16.49 11.07 11.80
N ASN A 166 -16.19 12.36 11.59
CA ASN A 166 -17.00 13.45 12.12
C ASN A 166 -17.87 14.18 11.07
N GLY A 167 -17.93 13.68 9.83
CA GLY A 167 -18.76 14.29 8.78
C GLY A 167 -18.43 15.75 8.45
N MET A 168 -17.21 16.21 8.76
CA MET A 168 -16.79 17.59 8.58
C MET A 168 -16.16 17.81 7.20
N SER A 169 -16.52 18.91 6.53
CA SER A 169 -15.86 19.39 5.32
C SER A 169 -14.63 20.21 5.69
N TRP A 170 -13.45 19.73 5.32
CA TRP A 170 -12.18 20.43 5.55
C TRP A 170 -11.74 21.17 4.30
N SER A 171 -11.23 22.39 4.46
CA SER A 171 -10.47 23.01 3.37
C SER A 171 -9.22 22.17 3.10
N LYS A 172 -8.78 22.17 1.84
CA LYS A 172 -7.58 21.45 1.42
C LYS A 172 -6.37 21.83 2.29
N ASP A 173 -6.14 23.13 2.46
CA ASP A 173 -5.01 23.65 3.23
C ASP A 173 -5.12 23.30 4.71
N GLY A 174 -6.32 23.41 5.30
CA GLY A 174 -6.56 23.03 6.69
C GLY A 174 -6.29 21.54 6.93
N SER A 175 -6.71 20.67 6.00
CA SER A 175 -6.45 19.22 6.05
C SER A 175 -4.94 18.92 6.03
N ILE A 176 -4.19 19.56 5.14
CA ILE A 176 -2.74 19.35 4.99
C ILE A 176 -1.98 19.87 6.21
N CYS A 177 -2.24 21.09 6.65
CA CYS A 177 -1.57 21.69 7.81
C CYS A 177 -1.78 20.86 9.08
N LEU A 178 -3.01 20.39 9.31
CA LEU A 178 -3.32 19.57 10.48
C LEU A 178 -2.66 18.18 10.39
N ALA A 179 -2.59 17.58 9.19
CA ALA A 179 -1.87 16.34 9.00
C ALA A 179 -0.36 16.53 9.30
N GLY A 180 0.22 17.65 8.85
CA GLY A 180 1.60 18.05 9.16
C GLY A 180 1.86 18.16 10.66
N LEU A 181 1.03 18.94 11.36
CA LEU A 181 1.12 19.11 12.81
C LEU A 181 0.98 17.78 13.57
N THR A 182 0.06 16.92 13.13
CA THR A 182 -0.14 15.62 13.78
C THR A 182 1.00 14.66 13.52
N ALA A 183 1.59 14.68 12.32
CA ALA A 183 2.81 13.92 12.01
C ALA A 183 3.98 14.38 12.89
N LEU A 184 4.16 15.69 13.05
CA LEU A 184 5.18 16.29 13.92
C LEU A 184 5.07 15.80 15.37
N ILE A 185 3.86 15.81 15.93
CA ILE A 185 3.59 15.28 17.28
C ILE A 185 3.89 13.78 17.34
N LYS A 186 3.51 13.00 16.31
CA LYS A 186 3.76 11.55 16.26
C LYS A 186 5.24 11.19 16.11
N ASN A 187 6.03 12.09 15.52
CA ASN A 187 7.47 11.94 15.41
C ASN A 187 8.22 12.43 16.66
N ASN A 188 7.50 12.94 17.68
CA ASN A 188 8.07 13.56 18.88
C ASN A 188 8.97 14.77 18.58
N GLU A 189 8.65 15.55 17.54
CA GLU A 189 9.45 16.71 17.12
C GLU A 189 8.77 18.05 17.43
N SER A 190 7.55 18.04 17.99
CA SER A 190 6.75 19.26 18.18
C SER A 190 7.39 20.26 19.14
N GLU A 191 7.97 19.80 20.25
CA GLU A 191 8.60 20.70 21.22
C GLU A 191 9.76 21.47 20.60
N ARG A 192 10.66 20.76 19.91
CA ARG A 192 11.84 21.36 19.27
C ARG A 192 11.45 22.28 18.11
N TRP A 193 10.47 21.87 17.30
CA TRP A 193 9.97 22.73 16.23
C TRP A 193 9.39 24.04 16.75
N PHE A 194 8.56 24.01 17.80
CA PHE A 194 7.94 25.23 18.34
C PHE A 194 8.91 26.13 19.11
N ALA A 195 9.99 25.57 19.66
CA ALA A 195 11.00 26.34 20.37
C ALA A 195 12.01 26.98 19.42
N ASP A 196 12.49 26.21 18.44
CA ASP A 196 13.73 26.52 17.71
C ASP A 196 13.55 26.56 16.19
N ASP A 197 12.33 26.36 15.66
CA ASP A 197 12.05 26.17 14.23
C ASP A 197 12.93 25.05 13.59
N TYR A 198 13.26 24.02 14.38
CA TYR A 198 14.17 22.95 13.99
C TYR A 198 13.51 21.56 14.00
N LEU A 199 13.74 20.79 12.93
CA LEU A 199 13.38 19.37 12.83
C LEU A 199 14.65 18.53 12.76
N GLU A 200 14.71 17.45 13.55
CA GLU A 200 15.81 16.49 13.42
C GLU A 200 15.72 15.74 12.10
N PHE A 201 14.47 15.44 11.70
CA PHE A 201 14.12 14.87 10.41
C PHE A 201 14.91 13.59 10.13
N LYS A 202 14.98 12.73 11.15
CA LYS A 202 15.80 11.51 11.18
C LYS A 202 15.03 10.31 11.74
N LEU A 203 15.39 9.11 11.28
CA LEU A 203 14.87 7.86 11.81
C LEU A 203 15.39 7.68 13.26
N ALA A 204 14.50 7.70 14.27
CA ALA A 204 14.89 7.62 15.68
C ALA A 204 15.42 6.23 16.08
N ALA A 205 16.70 6.15 16.47
CA ALA A 205 17.44 4.93 16.85
C ALA A 205 16.68 3.97 17.80
#